data_AF-A0A165Y1V1-F1
#
_entry.id   AF-A0A165Y1V1-F1
#
_cell.length_a   1.000
_cell.length_b   1.000
_cell.length_c   1.000
_cell.angle_alpha   90.00
_cell.angle_beta   90.00
_cell.angle_gamma   90.00
#
_symmetry.space_group_name_H-M   'P 1'
#
loop_
_entity.id
_entity.type
_entity.pdbx_description
1 polymer ?
#
loop_
_entity_poly.entity_id
_entity_poly.type
_entity_poly.pdbx_seq_one_letter_code
_entity_poly.pdbx_strand_id
1 'polypeptide(L)'
;MNVIFAGDFAQLPPVSSTRLYADIHTASSAQGGTAKGQKVVLGKLLWLSVNTAVTLVQPMRQSGPENAPFVELLSRLRFGRYVDMADPSWQSAPMIVSDNAIKDALNEQAAAAFARRTGREMHWYYSSD
;
A
#
# COMPACT_ATOMS: atom_id res chain seq x y z
N MET A 1 12.86 26.55 10.01
CA MET A 1 11.98 25.72 9.16
C MET A 1 11.73 24.43 9.92
N ASN A 2 10.47 24.07 10.14
CA ASN A 2 10.11 22.84 10.86
C ASN A 2 9.42 21.92 9.86
N VAL A 3 9.93 20.69 9.70
CA VAL A 3 9.39 19.69 8.78
C VAL A 3 8.99 18.46 9.59
N ILE A 4 7.77 17.98 9.37
CA ILE A 4 7.27 16.75 9.99
C ILE A 4 7.01 15.75 8.87
N PHE A 5 7.66 14.60 8.95
CA PHE A 5 7.37 13.45 8.09
C PHE A 5 6.42 12.51 8.83
N ALA A 6 5.39 12.02 8.13
CA ALA A 6 4.47 11.02 8.65
C ALA A 6 4.21 9.97 7.58
N GLY A 7 4.24 8.70 7.97
CA GLY A 7 4.05 7.57 7.06
C GLY A 7 4.44 6.25 7.70
N ASP A 8 4.37 5.18 6.91
CA ASP A 8 4.76 3.83 7.31
C ASP A 8 5.67 3.23 6.24
N PHE A 9 6.88 2.84 6.62
CA PHE A 9 7.87 2.26 5.69
C PHE A 9 7.54 0.83 5.24
N ALA A 10 6.57 0.17 5.89
CA ALA A 10 6.04 -1.12 5.43
C ALA A 10 5.00 -0.97 4.29
N GLN A 11 4.69 0.26 3.86
CA GLN A 11 3.81 0.50 2.72
C GLN A 11 4.56 0.44 1.38
N LEU A 12 3.81 0.60 0.28
CA LEU A 12 4.34 0.57 -1.06
C LEU A 12 5.47 1.62 -1.23
N PRO A 13 6.59 1.23 -1.87
CA PRO A 13 7.62 2.20 -2.19
C PRO A 13 7.11 3.25 -3.19
N PRO A 14 7.77 4.41 -3.26
CA PRO A 14 7.49 5.39 -4.31
C PRO A 14 7.55 4.75 -5.70
N VAL A 15 6.56 5.02 -6.53
CA VAL A 15 6.52 4.53 -7.91
C VAL A 15 7.63 5.21 -8.72
N SER A 16 8.45 4.41 -9.40
CA SER A 16 9.53 4.89 -10.28
C SER A 16 10.55 5.85 -9.63
N SER A 17 10.69 5.77 -8.30
CA SER A 17 11.62 6.58 -7.52
C SER A 17 12.27 5.75 -6.41
N THR A 18 13.37 6.23 -5.86
CA THR A 18 14.08 5.56 -4.76
C THR A 18 13.56 6.05 -3.41
N ARG A 19 13.46 5.14 -2.44
CA ARG A 19 13.15 5.47 -1.04
C ARG A 19 14.17 6.46 -0.47
N LEU A 20 13.72 7.42 0.36
CA LEU A 20 14.60 8.41 1.01
C LEU A 20 15.59 7.76 2.00
N TYR A 21 15.17 6.67 2.63
CA TYR A 21 15.96 5.90 3.59
C TYR A 21 16.80 4.79 2.94
N ALA A 22 16.86 4.72 1.61
CA ALA A 22 17.73 3.77 0.91
C ALA A 22 19.15 4.33 0.78
N ASP A 23 20.14 3.44 0.80
CA ASP A 23 21.56 3.79 0.68
C ASP A 23 21.86 4.74 -0.49
N ILE A 24 22.81 5.64 -0.27
CA ILE A 24 23.32 6.54 -1.31
C ILE A 24 24.43 5.80 -2.05
N HIS A 25 24.12 5.24 -3.22
CA HIS A 25 25.13 4.59 -4.07
C HIS A 25 25.91 5.64 -4.89
N THR A 26 26.99 6.16 -4.31
CA THR A 26 27.88 7.15 -4.93
C THR A 26 28.71 6.58 -6.10
N ALA A 27 28.76 5.26 -6.26
CA ALA A 27 29.54 4.57 -7.29
C ALA A 27 28.99 4.76 -8.71
N SER A 28 27.73 5.18 -8.87
CA SER A 28 27.19 5.51 -10.19
C SER A 28 27.47 6.98 -10.52
N SER A 29 28.54 7.22 -11.29
CA SER A 29 28.89 8.54 -11.84
C SER A 29 27.71 9.24 -12.57
N ALA A 30 26.69 8.49 -12.97
CA ALA A 30 25.44 8.96 -13.56
C ALA A 30 24.49 9.72 -12.60
N GLN A 31 24.49 9.45 -11.30
CA GLN A 31 23.55 10.08 -10.36
C GLN A 31 23.93 11.53 -10.01
N GLY A 32 25.22 11.83 -9.88
CA GLY A 32 25.69 13.21 -9.65
C GLY A 32 25.67 14.09 -10.90
N GLY A 33 25.66 13.48 -12.10
CA GLY A 33 25.74 14.19 -13.38
C GLY A 33 24.41 14.74 -13.90
N THR A 34 23.27 14.41 -13.28
CA THR A 34 21.95 14.89 -13.70
C THR A 34 21.27 15.71 -12.60
N ALA A 35 20.51 16.75 -12.98
CA ALA A 35 19.75 17.54 -12.01
C ALA A 35 18.74 16.70 -11.21
N LYS A 36 18.16 15.66 -11.83
CA LYS A 36 17.26 14.71 -11.17
C LYS A 36 18.00 13.87 -10.12
N GLY A 37 19.15 13.31 -10.47
CA GLY A 37 19.94 12.50 -9.54
C GLY A 37 20.51 13.32 -8.38
N GLN A 38 20.95 14.55 -8.64
CA GLN A 38 21.36 15.49 -7.59
C GLN A 38 20.25 15.77 -6.57
N LYS A 39 19.01 16.02 -7.04
CA LYS A 39 17.84 16.20 -6.16
C LYS A 39 17.56 14.96 -5.31
N VAL A 40 17.73 13.76 -5.87
CA VAL A 40 17.58 12.50 -5.11
C VAL A 40 18.64 12.40 -4.01
N VAL A 41 19.92 12.65 -4.34
CA VAL A 41 21.02 12.61 -3.37
C VAL A 41 20.80 13.65 -2.26
N LEU A 42 20.46 14.89 -2.61
CA LEU A 42 20.15 15.94 -1.63
C LEU A 42 18.96 15.57 -0.75
N GLY A 43 17.90 14.98 -1.31
CA GLY A 43 16.76 14.49 -0.53
C GLY A 43 17.15 13.43 0.50
N LYS A 44 18.02 12.48 0.12
CA LYS A 44 18.55 11.47 1.03
C LYS A 44 19.47 12.06 2.10
N LEU A 45 20.29 13.06 1.76
CA LEU A 45 21.12 13.77 2.75
C LEU A 45 20.28 14.59 3.74
N LEU A 46 19.22 15.24 3.27
CA LEU A 46 18.25 15.92 4.13
C LEU A 46 17.54 14.93 5.05
N TRP A 47 17.24 13.71 4.57
CA TRP A 47 16.66 12.66 5.40
C TRP A 47 17.56 12.29 6.60
N LEU A 48 18.89 12.25 6.41
CA LEU A 48 19.85 12.03 7.52
C LEU A 48 19.86 13.15 8.56
N SER A 49 19.29 14.32 8.26
CA SER A 49 19.18 15.43 9.21
C SER A 49 18.00 15.27 10.19
N VAL A 50 17.14 14.27 9.98
CA VAL A 50 16.04 13.96 10.92
C VAL A 50 16.62 13.34 12.18
N ASN A 51 16.48 14.02 13.32
CA ASN A 51 17.05 13.60 14.61
C ASN A 51 16.01 13.03 15.59
N THR A 52 14.71 13.16 15.27
CA THR A 52 13.62 12.75 16.13
C THR A 52 12.68 11.84 15.34
N ALA A 53 12.46 10.64 15.86
CA ALA A 53 11.48 9.71 15.33
C ALA A 53 10.46 9.37 16.43
N VAL A 54 9.17 9.40 16.09
CA VAL A 54 8.07 9.01 16.98
C VAL A 54 7.35 7.83 16.35
N THR A 55 7.21 6.74 17.11
CA THR A 55 6.47 5.55 16.67
C THR A 55 5.13 5.49 17.38
N LEU A 56 4.05 5.48 16.60
CA LEU A 56 2.70 5.23 17.12
C LEU A 56 2.46 3.71 17.16
N VAL A 57 2.14 3.19 18.33
CA VAL A 57 2.01 1.73 18.56
C VAL A 57 0.56 1.25 18.62
N GLN A 58 -0.39 2.15 18.87
CA GLN A 58 -1.80 1.80 19.03
C GLN A 58 -2.57 2.01 17.71
N PRO A 59 -3.09 0.94 17.08
CA PRO A 59 -3.95 1.06 15.91
C PRO A 59 -5.33 1.57 16.33
N MET A 60 -5.75 2.70 15.74
CA MET A 60 -7.04 3.33 16.05
C MET A 60 -8.15 3.01 15.03
N ARG A 61 -7.80 2.49 13.84
CA ARG A 61 -8.75 2.19 12.76
C ARG A 61 -9.57 0.93 13.05
N GLN A 62 -8.96 -0.08 13.66
CA GLN A 62 -9.59 -1.34 14.08
C GLN A 62 -9.63 -1.42 15.61
N SER A 63 -10.29 -0.44 16.24
CA SER A 63 -10.43 -0.40 17.69
C SER A 63 -11.51 -1.37 18.19
N GLY A 64 -11.53 -1.66 19.49
CA GLY A 64 -12.50 -2.55 20.11
C GLY A 64 -11.98 -3.99 20.29
N PRO A 65 -12.40 -4.69 21.36
CA PRO A 65 -11.95 -6.06 21.65
C PRO A 65 -12.32 -7.06 20.55
N GLU A 66 -13.42 -6.83 19.83
CA GLU A 66 -13.88 -7.64 18.70
C GLU A 66 -12.89 -7.65 17.53
N ASN A 67 -12.07 -6.60 17.41
CA ASN A 67 -11.08 -6.47 16.35
C ASN A 67 -9.69 -6.98 16.75
N ALA A 68 -9.51 -7.46 17.99
CA ALA A 68 -8.21 -7.92 18.48
C ALA A 68 -7.57 -9.01 17.59
N PRO A 69 -8.31 -10.05 17.13
CA PRO A 69 -7.75 -11.05 16.21
C PRO A 69 -7.32 -10.45 14.87
N PHE A 70 -8.05 -9.44 14.39
CA PHE A 70 -7.74 -8.76 13.13
C PHE A 70 -6.51 -7.86 13.25
N VAL A 71 -6.36 -7.14 14.36
CA VAL A 71 -5.16 -6.35 14.66
C VAL A 71 -3.92 -7.25 14.78
N GLU A 72 -4.07 -8.43 15.41
CA GLU A 72 -3.00 -9.43 15.49
C GLU A 72 -2.61 -9.94 14.09
N LEU A 73 -3.60 -10.26 13.26
CA LEU A 73 -3.41 -10.69 11.87
C LEU A 73 -2.66 -9.62 11.05
N LEU A 74 -3.08 -8.36 11.11
CA LEU A 74 -2.42 -7.26 10.40
C LEU A 74 -0.97 -7.09 10.87
N SER A 75 -0.72 -7.22 12.16
CA SER A 75 0.62 -7.18 12.74
C SER A 75 1.49 -8.32 12.19
N ARG A 76 0.93 -9.53 12.08
CA ARG A 76 1.61 -10.70 11.48
C ARG A 76 1.92 -10.50 9.99
N LEU A 77 0.95 -10.01 9.22
CA LEU A 77 1.10 -9.75 7.78
C LEU A 77 2.15 -8.67 7.50
N ARG A 78 2.22 -7.63 8.33
CA ARG A 78 3.26 -6.59 8.26
C ARG A 78 4.68 -7.17 8.31
N PHE A 79 4.85 -8.30 9.00
CA PHE A 79 6.13 -9.02 9.11
C PHE A 79 6.17 -10.31 8.27
N GLY A 80 5.25 -10.47 7.30
CA GLY A 80 5.30 -11.56 6.32
C GLY A 80 4.94 -12.95 6.85
N ARG A 81 4.07 -13.05 7.86
CA ARG A 81 3.62 -14.36 8.40
C ARG A 81 2.33 -14.85 7.71
N TYR A 82 2.27 -16.16 7.41
CA TYR A 82 1.23 -16.81 6.60
C TYR A 82 -0.19 -16.77 7.19
N VAL A 83 -1.18 -16.80 6.31
CA VAL A 83 -2.64 -16.83 6.55
C VAL A 83 -3.27 -17.81 5.57
N ASP A 84 -4.22 -18.61 6.03
CA ASP A 84 -4.99 -19.53 5.16
C ASP A 84 -6.08 -18.76 4.41
N MET A 85 -5.93 -18.69 3.09
CA MET A 85 -6.84 -17.96 2.19
C MET A 85 -8.01 -18.85 1.72
N ALA A 86 -8.04 -20.13 2.08
CA ALA A 86 -9.09 -21.06 1.69
C ALA A 86 -10.31 -21.06 2.63
N ASP A 87 -10.26 -20.32 3.74
CA ASP A 87 -11.36 -20.25 4.71
C ASP A 87 -12.65 -19.69 4.05
N PRO A 88 -13.79 -20.41 4.14
CA PRO A 88 -15.08 -19.94 3.62
C PRO A 88 -15.51 -18.55 4.12
N SER A 89 -15.01 -18.08 5.26
CA SER A 89 -15.30 -16.74 5.77
C SER A 89 -14.89 -15.63 4.80
N TRP A 90 -13.98 -15.90 3.87
CA TRP A 90 -13.45 -14.92 2.91
C TRP A 90 -14.26 -14.81 1.60
N GLN A 91 -15.31 -15.60 1.39
CA GLN A 91 -16.02 -15.66 0.10
C GLN A 91 -16.61 -14.31 -0.38
N SER A 92 -16.96 -13.42 0.54
CA SER A 92 -17.46 -12.07 0.22
C SER A 92 -16.50 -10.96 0.63
N ALA A 93 -15.26 -11.31 0.98
CA ALA A 93 -14.27 -10.32 1.35
C ALA A 93 -13.82 -9.52 0.10
N PRO A 94 -13.59 -8.20 0.22
CA PRO A 94 -12.96 -7.43 -0.85
C PRO A 94 -11.60 -8.03 -1.22
N MET A 95 -11.37 -8.25 -2.51
CA MET A 95 -10.10 -8.76 -3.02
C MET A 95 -9.24 -7.60 -3.54
N ILE A 96 -8.01 -7.52 -3.05
CA ILE A 96 -7.01 -6.58 -3.57
C ILE A 96 -6.08 -7.36 -4.49
N VAL A 97 -5.90 -6.89 -5.72
CA VAL A 97 -4.98 -7.48 -6.70
C VAL A 97 -3.98 -6.44 -7.18
N SER A 98 -2.85 -6.91 -7.69
CA SER A 98 -1.73 -6.04 -8.08
C SER A 98 -1.96 -5.30 -9.40
N ASP A 99 -2.84 -5.80 -10.27
CA ASP A 99 -3.02 -5.31 -11.63
C ASP A 99 -4.46 -4.87 -11.88
N ASN A 100 -4.62 -3.74 -12.59
CA ASN A 100 -5.93 -3.19 -12.91
C ASN A 100 -6.75 -4.09 -13.83
N ALA A 101 -6.15 -4.74 -14.82
CA ALA A 101 -6.87 -5.64 -15.71
C ALA A 101 -7.42 -6.86 -14.95
N ILE A 102 -6.64 -7.40 -14.00
CA ILE A 102 -7.12 -8.47 -13.12
C ILE A 102 -8.25 -7.98 -12.22
N LYS A 103 -8.09 -6.78 -11.64
CA LYS A 103 -9.12 -6.15 -10.78
C LYS A 103 -10.43 -5.98 -11.57
N ASP A 104 -10.35 -5.48 -12.79
CA ASP A 104 -11.50 -5.21 -13.64
C ASP A 104 -12.20 -6.52 -14.04
N ALA A 105 -11.45 -7.55 -14.44
CA ALA A 105 -11.99 -8.87 -14.75
C ALA A 105 -12.68 -9.53 -13.53
N LEU A 106 -12.08 -9.44 -12.34
CA LEU A 106 -12.68 -9.97 -11.10
C LEU A 106 -13.94 -9.20 -10.72
N ASN A 107 -13.91 -7.87 -10.82
CA ASN A 107 -15.07 -7.03 -10.53
C ASN A 107 -16.24 -7.34 -11.47
N GLU A 108 -15.97 -7.54 -12.76
CA GLU A 108 -16.98 -7.93 -13.74
C GLU A 108 -17.62 -9.29 -13.39
N GLN A 109 -16.80 -10.31 -13.11
CA GLN A 109 -17.30 -11.64 -12.71
C GLN A 109 -18.09 -11.58 -11.40
N ALA A 110 -17.60 -10.86 -10.39
CA ALA A 110 -18.25 -10.72 -9.10
C ALA A 110 -19.57 -9.96 -9.20
N ALA A 111 -19.63 -8.88 -9.98
CA ALA A 111 -20.85 -8.12 -10.23
C ALA A 111 -21.91 -8.98 -10.93
N ALA A 112 -21.53 -9.73 -11.96
CA ALA A 112 -22.44 -10.63 -12.67
C ALA A 112 -22.94 -11.78 -11.77
N ALA A 113 -22.07 -12.36 -10.94
CA ALA A 113 -22.47 -13.37 -9.96
C ALA A 113 -23.43 -12.81 -8.89
N PHE A 114 -23.17 -11.60 -8.41
CA PHE A 114 -24.05 -10.91 -7.45
C PHE A 114 -25.43 -10.60 -8.04
N ALA A 115 -25.49 -10.05 -9.26
CA ALA A 115 -26.73 -9.78 -9.97
C ALA A 115 -27.59 -11.04 -10.12
N ARG A 116 -26.98 -12.15 -10.60
CA ARG A 116 -27.65 -13.46 -10.70
C ARG A 116 -28.18 -13.96 -9.36
N ARG A 117 -27.38 -13.88 -8.29
CA ARG A 117 -27.75 -14.36 -6.96
C ARG A 117 -28.86 -13.54 -6.31
N THR A 118 -28.93 -12.23 -6.60
CA THR A 118 -29.90 -11.31 -6.01
C THR A 118 -31.13 -11.04 -6.88
N GLY A 119 -31.18 -11.62 -8.09
CA GLY A 119 -32.25 -11.38 -9.05
C GLY A 119 -32.30 -9.94 -9.56
N ARG A 120 -31.16 -9.22 -9.50
CA ARG A 120 -31.05 -7.83 -9.93
C ARG A 120 -30.48 -7.74 -11.34
N GLU A 121 -30.87 -6.69 -12.06
CA GLU A 121 -30.26 -6.36 -13.35
C GLU A 121 -28.92 -5.64 -13.15
N MET A 122 -27.98 -5.89 -14.05
CA MET A 122 -26.66 -5.28 -14.04
C MET A 122 -26.57 -4.24 -15.16
N HIS A 123 -26.29 -2.99 -14.81
CA HIS A 123 -26.17 -1.89 -15.75
C HIS A 123 -24.73 -1.40 -15.86
N TRP A 124 -24.28 -1.15 -17.09
CA TRP A 124 -22.99 -0.54 -17.37
C TRP A 124 -23.18 0.92 -17.78
N TYR A 125 -22.41 1.81 -17.16
CA TYR A 125 -22.36 3.21 -17.52
C TYR A 125 -20.96 3.52 -18.02
N TYR A 126 -20.88 4.06 -19.24
CA TYR A 126 -19.62 4.51 -19.83
C TYR A 126 -19.60 6.04 -19.78
N SER A 127 -18.49 6.62 -19.33
CA SER A 127 -18.24 8.05 -19.49
C SER A 127 -17.62 8.27 -20.85
N SER A 128 -18.18 9.20 -21.62
CA SER A 128 -17.52 9.83 -22.77
C SER A 128 -16.72 11.02 -22.26
N ASP A 129 -15.42 11.05 -22.57
CA ASP A 129 -14.54 12.20 -22.34
C ASP A 129 -14.91 13.40 -23.23
#